data_AF-A0A1E5WIJ6-F1
#
_entry.id   AF-A0A1E5WIJ6-F1
#
_cell.length_a   1.000
_cell.length_b   1.000
_cell.length_c   1.000
_cell.angle_alpha   90.00
_cell.angle_beta   90.00
_cell.angle_gamma   90.00
#
_symmetry.space_group_name_H-M   'P 1'
#
loop_
_entity.id
_entity.type
_entity.pdbx_description
1 polymer ?
#
loop_
_entity_poly.entity_id
_entity_poly.type
_entity_poly.pdbx_seq_one_letter_code
_entity_poly.pdbx_strand_id
1 'polypeptide(L)'
;LISGLDDNVLVRILELLPDVRDAVCTVALSRRWRGLWTRVPALRFVSHSWRDFRKAGGPERFITFVDAALAFRVAQTKPAMERLAISFTAVNFTRDQQQLVPPCMAAA
;
A
#
# COMPACT_ATOMS: atom_id res chain seq x y z
N LEU A 1 -24.93 6.20 -14.58
CA LEU A 1 -24.21 5.99 -13.30
C LEU A 1 -23.19 4.86 -13.47
N ILE A 2 -22.02 4.96 -12.85
CA ILE A 2 -20.95 3.94 -12.92
C ILE A 2 -21.46 2.54 -12.51
N SER A 3 -22.52 2.46 -11.71
CA SER A 3 -23.20 1.23 -11.32
C SER A 3 -23.80 0.40 -12.47
N GLY A 4 -23.97 0.95 -13.67
CA GLY A 4 -24.48 0.24 -14.85
C GLY A 4 -23.40 -0.44 -15.71
N LEU A 5 -22.11 -0.25 -15.40
CA LEU A 5 -21.00 -0.86 -16.13
C LEU A 5 -20.88 -2.36 -15.78
N ASP A 6 -20.26 -3.17 -16.63
CA ASP A 6 -19.91 -4.56 -16.32
C ASP A 6 -18.73 -4.65 -15.34
N ASP A 7 -18.64 -5.73 -14.56
CA ASP A 7 -17.57 -5.92 -13.58
C ASP A 7 -16.17 -5.87 -14.21
N ASN A 8 -16.01 -6.38 -15.43
CA ASN A 8 -14.72 -6.34 -16.12
C ASN A 8 -14.31 -4.90 -16.46
N VAL A 9 -15.27 -4.03 -16.77
CA VAL A 9 -15.01 -2.60 -16.99
C VAL A 9 -14.63 -1.93 -15.68
N LEU A 10 -15.29 -2.27 -14.57
CA LEU A 10 -14.91 -1.75 -13.25
C LEU A 10 -13.49 -2.18 -12.86
N VAL A 11 -13.13 -3.44 -13.10
CA VAL A 11 -11.76 -3.93 -12.88
C VAL A 11 -10.76 -3.16 -13.76
N ARG A 12 -11.11 -2.88 -15.02
CA ARG A 12 -10.27 -2.06 -15.92
C ARG A 12 -10.08 -0.63 -15.40
N ILE A 13 -11.10 -0.03 -14.79
CA ILE A 13 -10.98 1.28 -14.14
C ILE A 13 -10.03 1.20 -12.95
N LEU A 14 -10.15 0.15 -12.13
CA LEU A 14 -9.26 -0.08 -10.98
C LEU A 14 -7.81 -0.33 -11.39
N GLU A 15 -7.56 -0.98 -12.53
CA GLU A 15 -6.22 -1.16 -13.12
C GLU A 15 -5.50 0.16 -13.45
N LEU A 16 -6.26 1.22 -13.71
CA LEU A 16 -5.71 2.54 -14.02
C LEU A 16 -5.30 3.32 -12.76
N LEU A 17 -5.67 2.83 -11.57
CA LEU A 17 -5.30 3.50 -10.32
C LEU A 17 -3.79 3.34 -10.07
N PRO A 18 -3.12 4.41 -9.62
CA PRO A 18 -1.69 4.39 -9.40
C PRO A 18 -1.27 3.53 -8.20
N ASP A 19 -2.17 3.34 -7.23
CA ASP A 19 -1.93 2.64 -5.98
C ASP A 19 -3.07 1.67 -5.62
N VAL A 20 -2.73 0.49 -5.10
CA VAL A 20 -3.69 -0.53 -4.64
C VAL A 20 -4.59 -0.01 -3.54
N ARG A 21 -4.09 0.88 -2.68
CA ARG A 21 -4.90 1.47 -1.61
C ARG A 21 -6.11 2.23 -2.16
N ASP A 22 -5.96 2.93 -3.29
CA ASP A 22 -7.10 3.59 -3.95
C ASP A 22 -8.12 2.57 -4.43
N ALA A 23 -7.64 1.46 -5.01
CA ALA A 23 -8.50 0.37 -5.45
C ALA A 23 -9.22 -0.30 -4.26
N VAL A 24 -8.53 -0.52 -3.14
CA VAL A 24 -9.11 -1.07 -1.90
C VAL A 24 -10.14 -0.09 -1.33
N CYS A 25 -9.92 1.22 -1.36
CA CYS A 25 -10.89 2.21 -0.86
C CYS A 25 -12.23 2.17 -1.61
N THR A 26 -12.26 1.69 -2.86
CA THR A 26 -13.52 1.57 -3.62
C THR A 26 -14.52 0.59 -3.01
N VAL A 27 -14.10 -0.29 -2.09
CA VAL A 27 -15.03 -1.16 -1.35
C VAL A 27 -16.08 -0.39 -0.56
N ALA A 28 -15.82 0.89 -0.24
CA ALA A 28 -16.77 1.77 0.44
C ALA A 28 -17.87 2.31 -0.48
N LEU A 29 -17.74 2.20 -1.80
CA LEU A 29 -18.71 2.75 -2.76
C LEU A 29 -20.02 1.96 -2.79
N SER A 30 -19.94 0.62 -2.85
CA SER A 30 -21.09 -0.27 -2.73
C SER A 30 -20.66 -1.72 -2.51
N ARG A 31 -21.62 -2.60 -2.16
CA ARG A 31 -21.39 -4.05 -2.03
C ARG A 31 -20.79 -4.68 -3.29
N ARG A 32 -21.10 -4.14 -4.47
CA ARG A 32 -20.59 -4.65 -5.76
C ARG A 32 -19.09 -4.43 -5.93
N TRP A 33 -18.53 -3.35 -5.40
CA TRP A 33 -17.09 -3.07 -5.45
C TRP A 33 -16.28 -3.94 -4.49
N ARG A 34 -16.96 -4.59 -3.53
CA ARG A 34 -16.33 -5.44 -2.54
C ARG A 34 -15.67 -6.64 -3.23
N GLY A 35 -14.34 -6.62 -3.27
CA GLY A 35 -13.54 -7.68 -3.88
C GLY A 35 -13.31 -7.53 -5.39
N LEU A 36 -13.75 -6.45 -6.05
CA LEU A 36 -13.37 -6.24 -7.47
C LEU A 36 -11.87 -5.93 -7.60
N TRP A 37 -11.31 -5.20 -6.64
CA TRP A 37 -9.88 -4.86 -6.63
C TRP A 37 -8.97 -6.10 -6.58
N THR A 38 -9.43 -7.25 -6.09
CA THR A 38 -8.63 -8.48 -6.07
C THR A 38 -8.46 -9.08 -7.46
N ARG A 39 -9.35 -8.75 -8.40
CA ARG A 39 -9.29 -9.20 -9.81
C ARG A 39 -8.31 -8.37 -10.65
N VAL A 40 -7.80 -7.25 -10.12
CA VAL A 40 -6.84 -6.39 -10.82
C VAL A 40 -5.51 -7.15 -10.99
N PRO A 41 -5.01 -7.37 -12.22
CA PRO A 41 -3.81 -8.14 -12.50
C PRO A 41 -2.50 -7.43 -12.13
N ALA A 42 -2.52 -6.10 -12.04
CA ALA A 42 -1.35 -5.27 -11.73
C ALA A 42 -1.52 -4.54 -10.39
N LEU A 43 -0.79 -4.97 -9.37
CA LEU A 43 -0.78 -4.35 -8.05
C LEU A 43 0.45 -3.45 -7.86
N ARG A 44 0.22 -2.22 -7.43
CA ARG A 44 1.25 -1.24 -7.08
C ARG A 44 1.03 -0.72 -5.66
N PHE A 45 1.97 -1.00 -4.77
CA PHE A 45 1.97 -0.50 -3.41
C PHE A 45 3.02 0.60 -3.30
N VAL A 46 2.62 1.82 -2.94
CA VAL A 46 3.53 2.96 -2.82
C VAL A 46 3.40 3.55 -1.42
N SER A 47 4.48 3.64 -0.66
CA SER A 47 4.39 4.13 0.72
C SER A 47 4.24 5.66 0.80
N HIS A 48 4.83 6.41 -0.15
CA HIS A 48 4.81 7.86 -0.11
C HIS A 48 3.49 8.48 -0.60
N SER A 49 2.60 7.70 -1.22
CA SER A 49 1.29 8.16 -1.70
C SER A 49 0.35 8.52 -0.55
N TRP A 50 0.63 8.05 0.68
CA TRP A 50 -0.22 8.30 1.84
C TRP A 50 0.56 8.77 3.09
N ARG A 51 0.01 9.79 3.76
CA ARG A 51 0.61 10.41 4.96
C ARG A 51 0.81 9.44 6.13
N ASP A 52 -0.01 8.40 6.25
CA ASP A 52 0.03 7.46 7.38
C ASP A 52 1.32 6.64 7.46
N PHE A 53 1.91 6.36 6.29
CA PHE A 53 3.16 5.61 6.17
C PHE A 53 4.42 6.48 6.37
N ARG A 54 4.26 7.81 6.44
CA ARG A 54 5.35 8.77 6.70
C ARG A 54 5.54 9.10 8.18
N LYS A 55 4.63 8.64 9.04
CA LYS A 55 4.68 8.85 10.50
C LYS A 55 5.53 7.77 11.17
N ALA A 56 5.90 7.96 12.44
CA ALA A 56 6.50 6.90 13.26
C ALA A 56 5.59 5.65 13.26
N GLY A 57 6.18 4.46 13.11
CA GLY A 57 5.43 3.22 12.89
C GLY A 57 4.84 3.06 11.48
N GLY A 58 5.21 3.95 10.55
CA GLY A 58 4.76 3.97 9.16
C GLY A 58 5.21 2.76 8.34
N PRO A 59 6.48 2.31 8.43
CA PRO A 59 6.93 1.08 7.77
C PRO A 59 6.11 -0.14 8.17
N GLU A 60 5.85 -0.33 9.46
CA GLU A 60 5.11 -1.48 10.00
C GLU A 60 3.66 -1.46 9.51
N ARG A 61 3.00 -0.29 9.53
CA ARG A 61 1.65 -0.15 8.97
C ARG A 61 1.61 -0.43 7.47
N PHE A 62 2.66 -0.04 6.74
CA PHE A 62 2.76 -0.32 5.30
C PHE A 62 2.90 -1.82 5.05
N ILE A 63 3.80 -2.49 5.78
CA ILE A 63 4.00 -3.95 5.70
C ILE A 63 2.69 -4.67 6.01
N THR A 64 2.05 -4.36 7.14
CA THR A 64 0.76 -4.97 7.53
C THR A 64 -0.32 -4.76 6.47
N PHE A 65 -0.35 -3.58 5.82
CA PHE A 65 -1.28 -3.31 4.73
C PHE A 65 -1.00 -4.16 3.50
N VAL A 66 0.26 -4.24 3.05
CA VAL A 66 0.67 -5.06 1.91
C VAL A 66 0.34 -6.53 2.19
N ASP A 67 0.70 -7.05 3.36
CA ASP A 67 0.45 -8.44 3.75
C ASP A 67 -1.04 -8.76 3.78
N ALA A 68 -1.85 -7.90 4.40
CA ALA A 68 -3.30 -8.08 4.45
C ALA A 68 -3.92 -8.05 3.04
N ALA A 69 -3.47 -7.15 2.17
CA ALA A 69 -3.96 -7.05 0.81
C ALA A 69 -3.60 -8.29 -0.03
N LEU A 70 -2.37 -8.79 0.09
CA LEU A 70 -1.92 -10.00 -0.60
C LEU A 70 -2.65 -11.24 -0.07
N ALA A 71 -2.78 -11.39 1.24
CA ALA A 71 -3.52 -12.50 1.86
C ALA A 71 -4.98 -12.54 1.40
N PHE A 72 -5.65 -11.38 1.37
CA PHE A 72 -7.03 -11.28 0.89
C PHE A 72 -7.17 -11.67 -0.59
N ARG A 73 -6.15 -11.41 -1.41
CA ARG A 73 -6.14 -11.78 -2.83
C ARG A 73 -5.89 -13.27 -3.04
N VAL A 74 -4.97 -13.87 -2.29
CA VAL A 74 -4.70 -15.32 -2.36
C VAL A 74 -5.94 -16.13 -1.99
N ALA A 75 -6.79 -15.62 -1.11
CA ALA A 75 -8.07 -16.24 -0.76
C ALA A 75 -9.11 -16.26 -1.90
N GLN A 76 -8.88 -15.59 -3.04
CA GLN A 76 -9.83 -15.49 -4.14
C GLN A 76 -9.55 -16.49 -5.27
N THR A 77 -10.61 -17.03 -5.88
CA THR A 77 -10.57 -18.17 -6.82
C THR A 77 -9.92 -17.89 -8.19
N LYS A 78 -9.54 -16.64 -8.51
CA LYS A 78 -8.92 -16.26 -9.81
C LYS A 78 -7.67 -15.37 -9.63
N PRO A 79 -6.55 -15.89 -9.11
CA PRO A 79 -5.35 -15.08 -8.91
C PRO A 79 -4.46 -15.11 -10.17
N ALA A 80 -4.86 -14.40 -11.24
CA ALA A 80 -3.89 -14.02 -12.28
C ALA A 80 -3.22 -12.72 -11.83
N MET A 81 -2.10 -12.81 -11.09
CA MET A 81 -1.23 -11.65 -10.89
C MET A 81 -0.25 -11.58 -12.05
N GLU A 82 -0.28 -10.50 -12.81
CA GLU A 82 0.69 -10.28 -13.88
C GLU A 82 1.83 -9.40 -13.41
N ARG A 83 1.53 -8.42 -12.54
CA ARG A 83 2.52 -7.46 -12.05
C ARG A 83 2.31 -7.15 -10.58
N LEU A 84 3.40 -7.18 -9.82
CA LEU A 84 3.46 -6.72 -8.44
C LEU A 84 4.63 -5.73 -8.32
N ALA A 85 4.35 -4.52 -7.86
CA ALA A 85 5.35 -3.52 -7.53
C ALA A 85 5.12 -3.05 -6.08
N ILE A 86 6.18 -3.06 -5.28
CA ILE A 86 6.17 -2.56 -3.91
C ILE A 86 7.28 -1.51 -3.83
N SER A 87 6.92 -0.29 -3.47
CA SER A 87 7.84 0.85 -3.37
C SER A 87 7.70 1.48 -2.00
N PHE A 88 8.78 1.42 -1.23
CA PHE A 88 8.85 2.04 0.09
C PHE A 88 9.92 3.13 0.12
N THR A 89 9.53 4.35 0.46
CA THR A 89 10.47 5.46 0.69
C THR A 89 10.83 5.51 2.16
N ALA A 90 12.04 5.06 2.49
CA ALA A 90 12.61 5.23 3.82
C ALA A 90 12.98 6.71 3.99
N VAL A 91 12.16 7.47 4.71
CA VAL A 91 12.58 8.80 5.17
C VAL A 91 13.55 8.54 6.33
N ASN A 92 14.81 8.87 6.12
CA ASN A 92 15.92 8.68 7.05
C ASN A 92 15.50 8.81 8.53
N PHE A 93 15.39 7.68 9.23
CA PHE A 93 15.29 7.63 10.69
C PHE A 93 16.63 7.99 11.37
N THR A 94 17.61 8.51 10.63
CA THR A 94 18.89 8.97 11.15
C THR A 94 18.74 10.31 11.87
N ARG A 95 18.11 10.30 13.06
CA ARG A 95 18.25 11.42 14.00
C ARG A 95 18.80 11.03 15.38
N ASP A 96 19.02 9.74 15.64
CA ASP A 96 19.56 9.27 16.94
C ASP A 96 21.00 8.74 16.90
N GLN A 97 21.79 9.05 15.86
CA GLN A 97 23.22 8.70 15.81
C GLN A 97 24.16 9.90 16.04
N GLN A 98 23.67 11.11 16.32
CA GLN A 98 24.53 12.30 16.48
C GLN A 98 24.84 12.75 17.91
N GLN A 99 24.54 11.97 18.95
CA GLN A 99 25.03 12.34 20.28
C GLN A 99 25.30 11.15 21.21
N LEU A 100 26.36 10.40 20.89
CA LEU A 100 27.08 9.60 21.88
C LEU A 100 28.58 9.94 21.80
N VAL A 101 28.91 11.21 22.05
CA VAL A 101 30.25 11.54 22.55
C VAL A 101 30.14 11.58 24.07
N PRO A 102 30.76 10.64 24.80
CA PRO A 102 30.77 10.67 26.25
C PRO A 102 31.50 11.93 26.74
N PRO A 103 31.03 12.59 27.82
CA PRO A 103 31.62 13.82 28.34
C PRO A 103 33.05 13.67 28.89
N CYS A 104 33.65 12.46 28.86
CA CYS A 104 35.03 12.23 29.29
C CYS A 104 36.11 12.61 28.25
N MET A 105 35.74 12.92 27.01
CA MET A 105 36.71 13.28 25.95
C MET A 105 36.93 14.79 25.75
N ALA A 106 36.29 15.65 26.54
CA ALA A 106 36.38 17.11 26.40
C ALA A 106 37.36 17.80 27.36
N ALA A 107 38.26 17.05 28.00
CA ALA A 107 39.28 17.63 28.88
C ALA A 107 40.69 17.24 28.40
N ALA A 108 41.31 18.15 27.66
CA ALA A 108 42.75 18.23 27.43
C ALA A 108 43.14 19.71 27.37
#